data_AF-A0A958Z5E6-F1
#
_entry.id   AF-A0A958Z5E6-F1
#
_cell.length_a   1.000
_cell.length_b   1.000
_cell.length_c   1.000
_cell.angle_alpha   90.00
_cell.angle_beta   90.00
_cell.angle_gamma   90.00
#
_symmetry.space_group_name_H-M   'P 1'
#
loop_
_entity.id
_entity.type
_entity.pdbx_description
1 polymer ?
#
loop_
_entity_poly.entity_id
_entity_poly.type
_entity_poly.pdbx_seq_one_letter_code
_entity_poly.pdbx_strand_id
1 'polypeptide(L)'
;VGGGLTISSNTSLENLNGLQNLTATIPYLNISYNSSLPNLNGIQNIFPTRGVSIANNDLLQNLQGLEHITTVTEGIYIVRNNSLTDLQGLNNLGNCVDLVIQDNENLTSLNGLNNLSNVYLTLQVVHNLNLIDLCDLQNLVINGHIGSYSVYLNAYNPTKQDIIDGNCRL
;
A
#
# COMPACT_ATOMS: atom_id res chain seq x y z
N VAL A 1 -24.09 9.18 9.11
CA VAL A 1 -23.25 8.04 9.57
C VAL A 1 -22.11 7.90 8.57
N GLY A 2 -21.05 8.69 8.73
CA GLY A 2 -19.90 8.70 7.81
C GLY A 2 -18.79 7.77 8.31
N GLY A 3 -19.17 6.56 8.72
CA GLY A 3 -18.26 5.62 9.36
C GLY A 3 -17.31 4.99 8.34
N GLY A 4 -16.01 5.07 8.61
CA GLY A 4 -15.05 4.16 7.99
C GLY A 4 -15.23 2.73 8.50
N LEU A 5 -14.60 1.77 7.83
CA LEU A 5 -14.44 0.41 8.34
C LEU A 5 -13.13 0.38 9.13
N THR A 6 -13.22 0.07 10.42
CA THR A 6 -12.06 -0.13 11.29
C THR A 6 -12.06 -1.54 11.82
N ILE A 7 -11.02 -2.30 11.47
CA ILE A 7 -10.74 -3.64 11.98
C ILE A 7 -9.41 -3.52 12.71
N SER A 8 -9.46 -3.34 14.02
CA SER A 8 -8.25 -3.03 14.78
C SER A 8 -8.18 -3.70 16.13
N SER A 9 -6.95 -4.03 16.54
CA SER A 9 -6.62 -4.66 17.82
C SER A 9 -7.25 -6.03 18.03
N ASN A 10 -7.38 -6.82 16.96
CA ASN A 10 -7.86 -8.20 17.03
C ASN A 10 -6.70 -9.17 16.76
N THR A 11 -5.85 -9.37 17.77
CA THR A 11 -4.63 -10.18 17.64
C THR A 11 -4.90 -11.65 17.30
N SER A 12 -6.11 -12.16 17.55
CA SER A 12 -6.55 -13.52 17.19
C SER A 12 -7.40 -13.59 15.91
N LEU A 13 -7.56 -12.49 15.17
CA LEU A 13 -8.36 -12.48 13.94
C LEU A 13 -7.57 -13.13 12.80
N GLU A 14 -8.01 -14.31 12.37
CA GLU A 14 -7.32 -15.10 11.33
C GLU A 14 -7.88 -14.88 9.93
N ASN A 15 -9.04 -14.25 9.79
CA ASN A 15 -9.69 -14.00 8.50
C ASN A 15 -10.77 -12.91 8.61
N LEU A 16 -11.20 -12.38 7.46
CA LEU A 16 -12.30 -11.42 7.34
C LEU A 16 -13.57 -12.08 6.79
N ASN A 17 -13.76 -13.38 7.05
CA ASN A 17 -14.94 -14.09 6.57
C ASN A 17 -16.21 -13.52 7.19
N GLY A 18 -17.27 -13.46 6.37
CA GLY A 18 -18.52 -12.78 6.69
C GLY A 18 -18.61 -11.37 6.10
N LEU A 19 -17.49 -10.75 5.72
CA LEU A 19 -17.51 -9.43 5.07
C LEU A 19 -17.71 -9.50 3.55
N GLN A 20 -17.60 -10.70 2.93
CA GLN A 20 -17.67 -10.84 1.47
C GLN A 20 -18.95 -10.28 0.85
N ASN A 21 -20.06 -10.34 1.59
CA ASN A 21 -21.37 -9.87 1.13
C ASN A 21 -21.64 -8.40 1.48
N LEU A 22 -20.73 -7.75 2.21
CA LEU A 22 -20.86 -6.34 2.56
C LEU A 22 -20.35 -5.50 1.38
N THR A 23 -21.27 -4.81 0.71
CA THR A 23 -20.95 -3.80 -0.28
C THR A 23 -21.11 -2.42 0.33
N ALA A 24 -20.02 -1.67 0.44
CA ALA A 24 -20.05 -0.35 1.06
C ALA A 24 -19.03 0.61 0.44
N THR A 25 -19.46 1.83 0.13
CA THR A 25 -18.56 2.95 -0.12
C THR A 25 -18.33 3.68 1.20
N ILE A 26 -17.07 3.75 1.63
CA ILE A 26 -16.69 4.30 2.93
C ILE A 26 -15.65 5.40 2.77
N PRO A 27 -15.56 6.37 3.68
CA PRO A 27 -14.51 7.37 3.64
C PRO A 27 -13.14 6.75 3.92
N TYR A 28 -13.05 5.88 4.94
CA TYR A 28 -11.78 5.36 5.43
C TYR A 28 -11.81 3.85 5.65
N LEU A 29 -10.75 3.17 5.24
CA LEU A 29 -10.45 1.79 5.63
C LEU A 29 -9.24 1.81 6.58
N ASN A 30 -9.39 1.25 7.77
CA ASN A 30 -8.30 1.03 8.71
C ASN A 30 -8.26 -0.44 9.13
N ILE A 31 -7.18 -1.14 8.78
CA ILE A 31 -6.90 -2.50 9.22
C ILE A 31 -5.56 -2.47 9.94
N SER A 32 -5.58 -2.52 11.27
CA SER A 32 -4.36 -2.36 12.05
C SER A 32 -4.31 -3.15 13.34
N TYR A 33 -3.11 -3.58 13.76
CA TYR A 33 -2.92 -4.37 14.98
C TYR A 33 -3.70 -5.70 14.97
N ASN A 34 -3.78 -6.37 13.81
CA ASN A 34 -4.33 -7.72 13.69
C ASN A 34 -3.19 -8.69 13.35
N SER A 35 -2.32 -8.96 14.33
CA SER A 35 -1.08 -9.71 14.14
C SER A 35 -1.24 -11.09 13.53
N SER A 36 -2.41 -11.74 13.70
CA SER A 36 -2.70 -13.07 13.15
C SER A 36 -3.39 -13.06 11.78
N LEU A 37 -3.68 -11.90 11.19
CA LEU A 37 -4.42 -11.79 9.93
C LEU A 37 -3.47 -11.98 8.73
N PRO A 38 -3.60 -13.05 7.93
CA PRO A 38 -2.64 -13.36 6.88
C PRO A 38 -2.92 -12.66 5.53
N ASN A 39 -4.17 -12.26 5.30
CA ASN A 39 -4.62 -11.64 4.04
C ASN A 39 -5.88 -10.78 4.27
N LEU A 40 -6.27 -10.01 3.25
CA LEU A 40 -7.46 -9.15 3.28
C LEU A 40 -8.64 -9.76 2.51
N ASN A 41 -8.64 -11.08 2.29
CA ASN A 41 -9.77 -11.75 1.63
C ASN A 41 -11.02 -11.61 2.48
N GLY A 42 -12.07 -11.03 1.91
CA GLY A 42 -13.30 -10.68 2.62
C GLY A 42 -13.76 -9.25 2.35
N ILE A 43 -12.85 -8.34 1.98
CA ILE A 43 -13.18 -6.91 1.80
C ILE A 43 -13.20 -6.45 0.34
N GLN A 44 -13.30 -7.37 -0.62
CA GLN A 44 -13.30 -7.07 -2.06
C GLN A 44 -14.43 -6.12 -2.50
N ASN A 45 -15.48 -5.99 -1.69
CA ASN A 45 -16.66 -5.15 -1.96
C ASN A 45 -16.70 -3.88 -1.10
N ILE A 46 -15.59 -3.52 -0.45
CA ILE A 46 -15.49 -2.34 0.42
C ILE A 46 -14.67 -1.27 -0.27
N PHE A 47 -15.30 -0.19 -0.72
CA PHE A 47 -14.71 0.85 -1.56
C PHE A 47 -14.33 2.08 -0.73
N PRO A 48 -13.09 2.19 -0.21
CA PRO A 48 -12.62 3.40 0.44
C PRO A 48 -12.46 4.54 -0.58
N THR A 49 -12.83 5.75 -0.19
CA THR A 49 -12.81 6.94 -1.07
C THR A 49 -11.79 7.99 -0.67
N ARG A 50 -11.46 8.10 0.62
CA ARG A 50 -10.53 9.12 1.14
C ARG A 50 -9.20 8.50 1.53
N GLY A 51 -9.18 7.55 2.46
CA GLY A 51 -7.92 7.02 2.97
C GLY A 51 -7.94 5.54 3.30
N VAL A 52 -6.75 4.93 3.20
CA VAL A 52 -6.51 3.52 3.52
C VAL A 52 -5.31 3.43 4.43
N SER A 53 -5.45 2.76 5.57
CA SER A 53 -4.36 2.48 6.49
C SER A 53 -4.31 0.98 6.78
N ILE A 54 -3.20 0.35 6.41
CA ILE A 54 -2.90 -1.06 6.66
C ILE A 54 -1.61 -1.07 7.49
N ALA A 55 -1.73 -1.31 8.80
CA ALA A 55 -0.57 -1.14 9.67
C ALA A 55 -0.47 -2.10 10.85
N ASN A 56 0.73 -2.58 11.19
CA ASN A 56 0.96 -3.50 12.31
C ASN A 56 0.15 -4.81 12.16
N ASN A 57 0.15 -5.41 10.98
CA ASN A 57 -0.40 -6.75 10.74
C ASN A 57 0.75 -7.70 10.39
N ASP A 58 1.44 -8.19 11.42
CA ASP A 58 2.74 -8.88 11.26
C ASP A 58 2.71 -10.08 10.31
N LEU A 59 1.61 -10.84 10.27
CA LEU A 59 1.45 -12.00 9.37
C LEU A 59 0.86 -11.66 7.99
N LEU A 60 0.51 -10.41 7.70
CA LEU A 60 -0.09 -10.02 6.43
C LEU A 60 0.92 -10.19 5.29
N GLN A 61 0.64 -11.06 4.32
CA GLN A 61 1.59 -11.44 3.27
C GLN A 61 1.44 -10.65 1.96
N ASN A 62 0.23 -10.16 1.68
CA ASN A 62 -0.12 -9.40 0.48
C ASN A 62 -1.34 -8.51 0.77
N LEU A 63 -1.68 -7.65 -0.20
CA LEU A 63 -2.83 -6.74 -0.14
C LEU A 63 -4.00 -7.21 -1.02
N GLN A 64 -4.03 -8.51 -1.37
CA GLN A 64 -5.13 -9.06 -2.17
C GLN A 64 -6.46 -8.83 -1.45
N GLY A 65 -7.44 -8.39 -2.21
CA GLY A 65 -8.70 -7.85 -1.72
C GLY A 65 -8.84 -6.34 -1.81
N LEU A 66 -7.78 -5.61 -2.21
CA LEU A 66 -7.80 -4.17 -2.47
C LEU A 66 -7.81 -3.81 -3.98
N GLU A 67 -7.97 -4.78 -4.86
CA GLU A 67 -7.79 -4.62 -6.32
C GLU A 67 -8.78 -3.63 -6.93
N HIS A 68 -9.91 -3.36 -6.29
CA HIS A 68 -10.90 -2.39 -6.75
C HIS A 68 -10.53 -0.93 -6.46
N ILE A 69 -9.47 -0.68 -5.68
CA ILE A 69 -9.04 0.69 -5.34
C ILE A 69 -8.31 1.29 -6.54
N THR A 70 -8.93 2.30 -7.15
CA THR A 70 -8.35 3.04 -8.29
C THR A 70 -7.90 4.44 -7.91
N THR A 71 -8.55 5.07 -6.93
CA THR A 71 -8.21 6.41 -6.46
C THR A 71 -8.61 6.57 -5.01
N VAL A 72 -7.76 7.24 -4.23
CA VAL A 72 -8.10 7.75 -2.90
C VAL A 72 -7.81 9.26 -2.84
N THR A 73 -8.70 10.04 -2.22
CA THR A 73 -8.54 11.51 -2.20
C THR A 73 -7.69 12.04 -1.04
N GLU A 74 -7.13 11.14 -0.23
CA GLU A 74 -6.16 11.41 0.83
C GLU A 74 -5.01 10.39 0.72
N GLY A 75 -4.62 9.73 1.81
CA GLY A 75 -3.43 8.89 1.85
C GLY A 75 -3.68 7.38 1.86
N ILE A 76 -2.75 6.64 1.28
CA ILE A 76 -2.52 5.22 1.54
C ILE A 76 -1.29 5.07 2.42
N TYR A 77 -1.47 4.39 3.55
CA TYR A 77 -0.43 4.13 4.54
C TYR A 77 -0.25 2.63 4.73
N ILE A 78 0.92 2.10 4.39
CA ILE A 78 1.27 0.69 4.48
C ILE A 78 2.50 0.59 5.38
N VAL A 79 2.26 0.34 6.68
CA VAL A 79 3.27 0.57 7.72
C VAL A 79 3.41 -0.63 8.66
N ARG A 80 4.62 -1.15 8.86
CA ARG A 80 4.86 -2.27 9.81
C ARG A 80 4.01 -3.51 9.52
N ASN A 81 4.00 -3.99 8.28
CA ASN A 81 3.44 -5.30 7.94
C ASN A 81 4.60 -6.23 7.60
N ASN A 82 5.25 -6.79 8.63
CA ASN A 82 6.58 -7.39 8.49
C ASN A 82 6.63 -8.59 7.53
N SER A 83 5.54 -9.34 7.34
CA SER A 83 5.48 -10.46 6.38
C SER A 83 5.13 -10.05 4.95
N LEU A 84 4.84 -8.77 4.70
CA LEU A 84 4.46 -8.26 3.38
C LEU A 84 5.69 -8.26 2.47
N THR A 85 5.61 -8.92 1.31
CA THR A 85 6.75 -9.07 0.37
C THR A 85 6.66 -8.20 -0.87
N ASP A 86 5.44 -7.85 -1.27
CA ASP A 86 5.12 -6.90 -2.33
C ASP A 86 3.81 -6.16 -2.03
N LEU A 87 3.31 -5.37 -2.98
CA LEU A 87 2.08 -4.59 -2.87
C LEU A 87 0.96 -5.12 -3.79
N GLN A 88 1.04 -6.41 -4.17
CA GLN A 88 0.01 -7.06 -4.98
C GLN A 88 -1.35 -6.91 -4.29
N GLY A 89 -2.33 -6.44 -5.05
CA GLY A 89 -3.61 -5.95 -4.54
C GLY A 89 -3.83 -4.47 -4.83
N LEU A 90 -2.78 -3.67 -4.99
CA LEU A 90 -2.89 -2.26 -5.42
C LEU A 90 -2.75 -2.05 -6.92
N ASN A 91 -2.77 -3.12 -7.71
CA ASN A 91 -2.49 -3.12 -9.15
C ASN A 91 -3.32 -2.11 -9.96
N ASN A 92 -4.48 -1.68 -9.48
CA ASN A 92 -5.36 -0.73 -10.18
C ASN A 92 -5.30 0.69 -9.62
N LEU A 93 -4.49 0.94 -8.58
CA LEU A 93 -4.33 2.26 -7.99
C LEU A 93 -3.67 3.20 -9.00
N GLY A 94 -4.44 4.20 -9.46
CA GLY A 94 -3.96 5.23 -10.37
C GLY A 94 -3.54 6.52 -9.65
N ASN A 95 -4.27 6.91 -8.60
CA ASN A 95 -4.06 8.22 -7.97
C ASN A 95 -4.23 8.18 -6.45
N CYS A 96 -3.37 8.91 -5.73
CA CYS A 96 -3.54 9.22 -4.32
C CYS A 96 -2.93 10.59 -3.99
N VAL A 97 -3.26 11.14 -2.82
CA VAL A 97 -2.60 12.36 -2.33
C VAL A 97 -1.27 12.00 -1.67
N ASP A 98 -1.31 11.06 -0.74
CA ASP A 98 -0.11 10.56 -0.06
C ASP A 98 0.03 9.04 -0.27
N LEU A 99 1.24 8.58 -0.50
CA LEU A 99 1.60 7.17 -0.46
C LEU A 99 2.79 7.00 0.48
N VAL A 100 2.55 6.33 1.61
CA VAL A 100 3.56 6.05 2.63
C VAL A 100 3.72 4.55 2.77
N ILE A 101 4.91 4.05 2.47
CA ILE A 101 5.32 2.65 2.60
C ILE A 101 6.53 2.63 3.52
N GLN A 102 6.32 2.20 4.77
CA GLN A 102 7.33 2.35 5.81
C GLN A 102 7.45 1.12 6.71
N ASP A 103 8.66 0.79 7.14
CA ASP A 103 8.92 -0.23 8.15
C ASP A 103 8.34 -1.62 7.77
N ASN A 104 8.22 -1.97 6.48
CA ASN A 104 7.81 -3.31 6.05
C ASN A 104 9.06 -4.15 5.79
N GLU A 105 9.51 -4.87 6.83
CA GLU A 105 10.83 -5.50 6.86
C GLU A 105 11.09 -6.46 5.68
N ASN A 106 10.15 -7.36 5.34
CA ASN A 106 10.32 -8.32 4.25
C ASN A 106 9.88 -7.82 2.87
N LEU A 107 9.51 -6.54 2.73
CA LEU A 107 9.10 -5.98 1.45
C LEU A 107 10.31 -5.94 0.51
N THR A 108 10.29 -6.70 -0.57
CA THR A 108 11.41 -6.79 -1.53
C THR A 108 11.17 -6.02 -2.82
N SER A 109 9.90 -5.77 -3.16
CA SER A 109 9.51 -5.04 -4.36
C SER A 109 8.29 -4.13 -4.13
N LEU A 110 8.10 -3.15 -5.01
CA LEU A 110 6.89 -2.34 -5.08
C LEU A 110 5.86 -2.88 -6.08
N ASN A 111 5.96 -4.17 -6.42
CA ASN A 111 5.08 -4.83 -7.37
C ASN A 111 3.62 -4.66 -6.95
N GLY A 112 2.79 -4.20 -7.87
CA GLY A 112 1.43 -3.76 -7.62
C GLY A 112 1.20 -2.26 -7.76
N LEU A 113 2.25 -1.45 -7.96
CA LEU A 113 2.13 -0.01 -8.21
C LEU A 113 2.30 0.40 -9.68
N ASN A 114 2.36 -0.56 -10.60
CA ASN A 114 2.64 -0.31 -12.03
C ASN A 114 1.66 0.65 -12.73
N ASN A 115 0.42 0.78 -12.23
CA ASN A 115 -0.60 1.70 -12.77
C ASN A 115 -0.65 3.06 -12.06
N LEU A 116 0.14 3.25 -10.99
CA LEU A 116 0.19 4.49 -10.25
C LEU A 116 0.69 5.60 -11.18
N SER A 117 -0.12 6.64 -11.32
CA SER A 117 0.10 7.75 -12.24
C SER A 117 0.29 9.06 -11.48
N ASN A 118 -0.35 9.24 -10.32
CA ASN A 118 -0.22 10.47 -9.55
C ASN A 118 -0.14 10.21 -8.04
N VAL A 119 0.86 10.84 -7.41
CA VAL A 119 0.95 11.04 -5.96
C VAL A 119 1.05 12.55 -5.72
N TYR A 120 -0.07 13.18 -5.38
CA TYR A 120 -0.18 14.64 -5.46
C TYR A 120 0.71 15.39 -4.47
N LEU A 121 0.84 14.86 -3.24
CA LEU A 121 1.54 15.52 -2.14
C LEU A 121 2.84 14.81 -1.78
N THR A 122 2.80 13.56 -1.28
CA THR A 122 4.01 12.89 -0.79
C THR A 122 4.07 11.43 -1.22
N LEU A 123 5.16 11.05 -1.89
CA LEU A 123 5.61 9.67 -2.01
C LEU A 123 6.75 9.44 -0.99
N GLN A 124 6.50 8.58 -0.01
CA GLN A 124 7.46 8.18 1.00
C GLN A 124 7.63 6.66 1.01
N VAL A 125 8.82 6.18 0.66
CA VAL A 125 9.22 4.77 0.75
C VAL A 125 10.46 4.69 1.62
N VAL A 126 10.29 4.35 2.89
CA VAL A 126 11.34 4.54 3.90
C VAL A 126 11.48 3.33 4.81
N HIS A 127 12.71 2.96 5.14
CA HIS A 127 12.98 1.93 6.14
C HIS A 127 12.38 0.55 5.81
N ASN A 128 12.34 0.19 4.52
CA ASN A 128 12.02 -1.17 4.07
C ASN A 128 13.34 -1.89 3.77
N LEU A 129 13.90 -2.54 4.78
CA LEU A 129 15.31 -2.97 4.80
C LEU A 129 15.67 -4.07 3.80
N ASN A 130 14.68 -4.77 3.20
CA ASN A 130 14.90 -5.75 2.14
C ASN A 130 14.43 -5.26 0.76
N LEU A 131 13.97 -4.01 0.63
CA LEU A 131 13.42 -3.48 -0.61
C LEU A 131 14.52 -3.16 -1.63
N ILE A 132 14.63 -4.01 -2.65
CA ILE A 132 15.66 -3.94 -3.69
C ILE A 132 15.10 -3.55 -5.06
N ASP A 133 13.78 -3.63 -5.26
CA ASP A 133 13.12 -3.43 -6.55
C ASP A 133 12.04 -2.34 -6.48
N LEU A 134 12.31 -1.21 -7.13
CA LEU A 134 11.41 -0.05 -7.18
C LEU A 134 10.95 0.26 -8.61
N CYS A 135 11.15 -0.68 -9.55
CA CYS A 135 10.87 -0.45 -10.97
C CYS A 135 9.38 -0.20 -11.27
N ASP A 136 8.45 -0.65 -10.42
CA ASP A 136 7.03 -0.32 -10.54
C ASP A 136 6.72 1.18 -10.43
N LEU A 137 7.64 1.98 -9.88
CA LEU A 137 7.51 3.44 -9.86
C LEU A 137 7.88 4.11 -11.19
N GLN A 138 8.42 3.37 -12.17
CA GLN A 138 8.96 3.98 -13.39
C GLN A 138 7.90 4.75 -14.18
N ASN A 139 6.68 4.22 -14.30
CA ASN A 139 5.58 4.94 -14.95
C ASN A 139 5.23 6.24 -14.21
N LEU A 140 5.11 6.19 -12.88
CA LEU A 140 4.85 7.36 -12.05
C LEU A 140 5.95 8.43 -12.20
N VAL A 141 7.22 8.02 -12.22
CA VAL A 141 8.35 8.96 -12.29
C VAL A 141 8.49 9.58 -13.68
N ILE A 142 8.24 8.83 -14.76
CA ILE A 142 8.41 9.31 -16.14
C ILE A 142 7.19 10.11 -16.62
N ASN A 143 5.99 9.57 -16.40
CA ASN A 143 4.75 10.08 -17.01
C ASN A 143 3.82 10.76 -16.01
N GLY A 144 4.07 10.58 -14.71
CA GLY A 144 3.17 10.96 -13.65
C GLY A 144 3.53 12.25 -12.93
N HIS A 145 2.76 12.54 -11.88
CA HIS A 145 3.06 13.61 -10.94
C HIS A 145 3.46 13.03 -9.59
N ILE A 146 4.58 13.51 -9.05
CA ILE A 146 5.00 13.28 -7.67
C ILE A 146 5.24 14.64 -7.05
N GLY A 147 4.57 14.93 -5.93
CA GLY A 147 4.90 16.08 -5.11
C GLY A 147 6.30 15.92 -4.49
N SER A 148 6.36 15.61 -3.21
CA SER A 148 7.60 15.24 -2.53
C SER A 148 7.98 13.79 -2.83
N TYR A 149 9.27 13.54 -3.09
CA TYR A 149 9.83 12.21 -3.31
C TYR A 149 10.84 11.92 -2.20
N SER A 150 10.53 10.92 -1.38
CA SER A 150 11.34 10.54 -0.22
C SER A 150 11.57 9.03 -0.25
N VAL A 151 12.72 8.62 -0.79
CA VAL A 151 13.16 7.22 -0.84
C VAL A 151 14.52 7.12 -0.16
N TYR A 152 14.55 6.60 1.06
CA TYR A 152 15.76 6.49 1.87
C TYR A 152 15.63 5.38 2.93
N LEU A 153 16.76 4.88 3.44
CA LEU A 153 16.82 3.78 4.43
C LEU A 153 16.18 2.46 3.96
N ASN A 154 16.04 2.24 2.66
CA ASN A 154 15.71 0.92 2.09
C ASN A 154 17.00 0.15 1.72
N ALA A 155 16.91 -1.12 1.34
CA ALA A 155 18.08 -1.85 0.79
C ALA A 155 18.62 -1.16 -0.48
N TYR A 156 17.73 -0.68 -1.34
CA TYR A 156 18.07 0.14 -2.51
C TYR A 156 17.32 1.47 -2.50
N ASN A 157 18.02 2.58 -2.74
CA ASN A 157 17.48 3.95 -2.66
C ASN A 157 17.77 4.72 -3.94
N PRO A 158 17.15 4.35 -5.08
CA PRO A 158 17.39 5.03 -6.34
C PRO A 158 16.86 6.47 -6.29
N THR A 159 17.60 7.38 -6.93
CA THR A 159 17.10 8.73 -7.22
C THR A 159 15.99 8.66 -8.27
N LYS A 160 15.24 9.77 -8.46
CA LYS A 160 14.32 9.87 -9.59
C LYS A 160 15.02 9.61 -10.93
N GLN A 161 16.24 10.11 -11.09
CA GLN A 161 17.00 9.93 -12.33
C GLN A 161 17.38 8.47 -12.55
N ASP A 162 17.79 7.76 -11.50
CA ASP A 162 18.09 6.32 -11.59
C ASP A 162 16.87 5.53 -12.08
N ILE A 163 15.67 5.83 -11.57
CA ILE A 163 14.42 5.21 -12.03
C ILE A 163 14.13 5.55 -13.51
N ILE A 164 14.33 6.80 -13.92
CA ILE A 164 14.18 7.23 -15.33
C ILE A 164 15.13 6.45 -16.23
N ASP A 165 16.38 6.26 -15.79
CA ASP A 165 17.43 5.56 -16.54
C ASP A 165 17.30 4.03 -16.49
N GLY A 166 16.31 3.50 -15.75
CA GLY A 166 16.08 2.06 -15.59
C GLY A 166 16.96 1.40 -14.53
N ASN A 167 17.74 2.17 -13.77
CA ASN A 167 18.50 1.72 -12.62
C ASN A 167 17.59 1.70 -11.38
N CYS A 168 16.53 0.90 -11.41
CA CYS A 168 15.50 0.84 -10.36
C CYS A 168 15.53 -0.46 -9.53
N ARG A 169 16.54 -1.31 -9.76
CA ARG A 169 16.72 -2.59 -9.05
C ARG A 169 18.19 -2.86 -8.74
N LEU A 170 18.48 -3.34 -7.53
CA LEU A 170 19.81 -3.77 -7.08
C LEU A 170 20.14 -5.21 -7.52
#